data_AF-A0A378JWL4-F1
#
_entry.id   AF-A0A378JWL4-F1
#
_cell.length_a   1.000
_cell.length_b   1.000
_cell.length_c   1.000
_cell.angle_alpha   90.00
_cell.angle_beta   90.00
_cell.angle_gamma   90.00
#
_symmetry.space_group_name_H-M   'P 1'
#
loop_
_entity.id
_entity.type
_entity.pdbx_description
1 polymer ?
#
loop_
_entity_poly.entity_id
_entity_poly.type
_entity_poly.pdbx_seq_one_letter_code
_entity_poly.pdbx_strand_id
1 'polypeptide(L)'
;MNSINWSQKVTEQSHALDLEPGVFTWDDPQKIALSLLQSASNSTRRKATVYQSAMSMLNFYINRAGKNLSSERKELLNQVKQKLITLAKDDT
;
A
#
# COMPACT_ATOMS: atom_id res chain seq x y z
N MET A 1 -24.65 -10.78 -3.68
CA MET A 1 -23.79 -9.74 -3.07
C MET A 1 -23.27 -10.29 -1.76
N ASN A 2 -21.99 -10.59 -1.66
CA ASN A 2 -21.31 -10.77 -0.36
C ASN A 2 -19.89 -10.26 -0.55
N SER A 3 -19.73 -8.97 -0.25
CA SER A 3 -18.44 -8.31 -0.10
C SER A 3 -17.73 -8.98 1.07
N ILE A 4 -16.75 -9.83 0.77
CA ILE A 4 -15.92 -10.44 1.80
C ILE A 4 -15.06 -9.32 2.36
N ASN A 5 -15.56 -8.74 3.46
CA ASN A 5 -14.86 -7.81 4.32
C ASN A 5 -13.50 -8.41 4.68
N TRP A 6 -12.45 -7.84 4.09
CA TRP A 6 -11.08 -8.28 4.26
C TRP A 6 -10.51 -7.76 5.58
N SER A 7 -11.19 -8.06 6.69
CA SER A 7 -10.85 -7.54 8.02
C SER A 7 -10.34 -8.59 9.00
N GLN A 8 -10.22 -9.88 8.65
CA GLN A 8 -9.74 -10.85 9.64
C GLN A 8 -8.66 -11.80 9.11
N LYS A 9 -7.49 -11.70 9.77
CA LYS A 9 -6.58 -12.82 10.06
C LYS A 9 -5.48 -13.15 9.05
N VAL A 10 -4.85 -12.15 8.41
CA VAL A 10 -3.45 -12.27 7.95
C VAL A 10 -2.76 -10.90 7.98
N THR A 11 -2.33 -10.45 9.15
CA THR A 11 -1.34 -9.36 9.30
C THR A 11 -0.73 -9.47 10.69
N GLU A 12 -0.19 -10.65 11.00
CA GLU A 12 0.56 -10.82 12.23
C GLU A 12 1.92 -10.09 12.11
N GLN A 13 1.89 -8.86 12.62
CA GLN A 13 2.83 -8.31 13.60
C GLN A 13 3.88 -7.26 13.21
N SER A 14 4.12 -6.91 11.93
CA SER A 14 5.24 -5.97 11.62
C SER A 14 4.89 -4.73 10.77
N HIS A 15 3.77 -4.70 10.05
CA HIS A 15 3.49 -3.64 9.06
C HIS A 15 2.04 -3.14 9.08
N ALA A 16 1.33 -3.22 10.21
CA ALA A 16 -0.03 -2.68 10.31
C ALA A 16 0.02 -1.15 10.18
N LEU A 17 -0.22 -0.67 8.96
CA LEU A 17 -0.50 0.72 8.66
C LEU A 17 -2.01 0.93 8.77
N ASP A 18 -2.42 2.05 9.36
CA ASP A 18 -3.82 2.47 9.33
C ASP A 18 -4.12 3.03 7.95
N LEU A 19 -4.51 2.14 7.04
CA LEU A 19 -4.76 2.48 5.64
C LEU A 19 -6.13 3.13 5.44
N GLU A 20 -6.19 4.09 4.52
CA GLU A 20 -7.47 4.60 4.06
C GLU A 20 -8.33 3.50 3.42
N PRO A 21 -9.64 3.44 3.72
CA PRO A 21 -10.54 2.46 3.14
C PRO A 21 -10.53 2.52 1.61
N GLY A 22 -10.26 1.38 0.96
CA GLY A 22 -10.23 1.29 -0.49
C GLY A 22 -9.04 1.98 -1.16
N VAL A 23 -7.99 2.35 -0.43
CA VAL A 23 -6.79 3.00 -1.01
C VAL A 23 -6.27 2.25 -2.25
N PHE A 24 -6.27 0.92 -2.22
CA PHE A 24 -5.81 0.10 -3.35
C PHE A 24 -6.86 -0.11 -4.45
N THR A 25 -7.98 0.59 -4.46
CA THR A 25 -8.98 0.59 -5.53
C THR A 25 -9.01 1.91 -6.32
N TRP A 26 -8.25 2.93 -5.93
CA TRP A 26 -8.21 4.21 -6.65
C TRP A 26 -7.47 4.12 -7.98
N ASP A 27 -7.77 5.01 -8.92
CA ASP A 27 -7.16 4.99 -10.26
C ASP A 27 -5.99 5.97 -10.43
N ASP A 28 -5.61 6.67 -9.36
CA ASP A 28 -4.46 7.58 -9.33
C ASP A 28 -3.29 6.95 -8.56
N PRO A 29 -2.19 6.56 -9.23
CA PRO A 29 -1.05 5.93 -8.56
C PRO A 29 -0.30 6.87 -7.61
N GLN A 30 -0.30 8.18 -7.86
CA GLN A 30 0.34 9.15 -6.98
C GLN A 30 -0.47 9.33 -5.70
N LYS A 31 -1.81 9.39 -5.81
CA LYS A 31 -2.70 9.45 -4.64
C LYS A 31 -2.54 8.24 -3.73
N ILE A 32 -2.44 7.03 -4.31
CA ILE A 32 -2.16 5.81 -3.55
C ILE A 32 -0.81 5.91 -2.84
N ALA A 33 0.26 6.31 -3.55
CA ALA A 33 1.59 6.41 -2.98
C ALA A 33 1.65 7.40 -1.80
N LEU A 34 1.02 8.58 -1.93
CA LEU A 34 0.93 9.57 -0.86
C LEU A 34 0.18 9.03 0.35
N SER A 35 -0.98 8.39 0.15
CA SER A 35 -1.76 7.82 1.26
C SER A 35 -0.98 6.71 1.98
N LEU A 36 -0.22 5.87 1.26
CA LEU A 36 0.65 4.86 1.86
C LEU A 36 1.80 5.47 2.68
N LEU A 37 2.44 6.53 2.18
CA LEU A 37 3.48 7.26 2.91
C LEU A 37 2.91 7.93 4.15
N GLN A 38 1.75 8.58 4.04
CA GLN A 38 1.06 9.20 5.17
C GLN A 38 0.71 8.17 6.25
N SER A 39 0.15 7.03 5.85
CA SER A 39 -0.19 5.93 6.76
C SER A 39 1.07 5.36 7.43
N ALA A 40 2.17 5.25 6.68
CA ALA A 40 3.47 4.81 7.20
C ALA A 40 4.12 5.83 8.14
N SER A 41 3.93 7.11 7.91
CA SER A 41 4.40 8.20 8.76
C SER A 41 3.65 8.24 10.09
N ASN A 42 2.32 8.12 10.03
CA ASN A 42 1.44 8.15 11.20
C ASN A 42 1.50 6.88 12.07
N SER A 43 2.01 5.76 11.52
CA SER A 43 2.07 4.49 12.26
C SER A 43 3.16 4.52 13.34
N THR A 44 2.72 4.48 14.61
CA THR A 44 3.59 4.35 15.78
C THR A 44 4.20 2.95 15.95
N ARG A 45 3.73 1.97 15.16
CA ARG A 45 4.13 0.55 15.25
C ARG A 45 5.21 0.16 14.22
N ARG A 46 5.67 1.12 13.42
CA ARG A 46 6.62 0.92 12.33
C ARG A 46 8.03 0.63 12.86
N LYS A 47 8.66 -0.44 12.37
CA LYS A 47 10.06 -0.84 12.67
C LYS A 47 11.09 -0.45 11.59
N ALA A 48 10.63 -0.01 10.42
CA ALA A 48 11.44 0.31 9.24
C ALA A 48 11.26 1.79 8.88
N THR A 49 11.91 2.33 7.83
CA THR A 49 11.65 3.72 7.39
C THR A 49 10.21 3.88 6.83
N VAL A 50 9.73 5.13 6.71
CA VAL A 50 8.40 5.43 6.14
C VAL A 50 8.26 4.80 4.75
N TYR A 51 9.24 5.05 3.87
CA TYR A 51 9.31 4.46 2.54
C TYR A 51 9.32 2.93 2.57
N GLN A 52 10.17 2.30 3.39
CA GLN A 52 10.24 0.84 3.48
C GLN A 52 8.89 0.24 3.91
N SER A 53 8.19 0.91 4.82
CA SER A 53 6.90 0.45 5.32
C SER A 53 5.79 0.60 4.28
N ALA A 54 5.75 1.73 3.58
CA ALA A 54 4.82 1.94 2.46
C ALA A 54 5.06 0.94 1.32
N MET A 55 6.32 0.70 0.94
CA MET A 55 6.70 -0.26 -0.10
C MET A 55 6.35 -1.70 0.30
N SER A 56 6.64 -2.10 1.54
CA SER A 56 6.25 -3.42 2.07
C SER A 56 4.73 -3.61 2.06
N MET A 57 3.96 -2.59 2.41
CA MET A 57 2.50 -2.66 2.38
C MET A 57 1.95 -2.82 0.96
N LEU A 58 2.49 -2.07 -0.01
CA LEU A 58 2.13 -2.22 -1.42
C LEU A 58 2.45 -3.63 -1.94
N ASN A 59 3.66 -4.14 -1.66
CA ASN A 59 4.05 -5.48 -2.08
C ASN A 59 3.18 -6.56 -1.42
N PHE A 60 2.85 -6.40 -0.14
CA PHE A 60 1.93 -7.28 0.55
C PHE A 60 0.57 -7.32 -0.14
N TYR A 61 0.00 -6.16 -0.49
CA TYR A 61 -1.27 -6.09 -1.21
C TYR A 61 -1.20 -6.81 -2.57
N ILE A 62 -0.16 -6.53 -3.37
CA ILE A 62 0.04 -7.17 -4.68
C ILE A 62 0.12 -8.70 -4.52
N ASN A 63 0.93 -9.17 -3.57
CA ASN A 63 1.11 -10.61 -3.31
C ASN A 63 -0.19 -11.27 -2.87
N ARG A 64 -0.96 -10.59 -2.02
CA ARG A 64 -2.23 -11.12 -1.47
C ARG A 64 -3.36 -11.10 -2.50
N ALA A 65 -3.42 -10.09 -3.34
CA ALA A 65 -4.40 -10.01 -4.43
C ALA A 65 -4.04 -10.96 -5.58
N GLY A 66 -2.75 -11.17 -5.83
CA GLY A 66 -2.21 -12.24 -6.67
C GLY A 66 -2.91 -12.34 -8.04
N LYS A 67 -3.52 -13.49 -8.30
CA LYS A 67 -4.22 -13.80 -9.57
C LYS A 67 -5.53 -13.04 -9.79
N ASN A 68 -6.05 -12.36 -8.77
CA ASN A 68 -7.30 -11.59 -8.88
C ASN A 68 -7.08 -10.16 -9.40
N LEU A 69 -5.82 -9.74 -9.60
CA LEU A 69 -5.50 -8.46 -10.22
C LEU A 69 -5.52 -8.58 -11.75
N SER A 70 -6.31 -7.74 -12.41
CA SER A 70 -6.21 -7.53 -13.85
C SER A 70 -4.82 -7.00 -14.22
N SER A 71 -4.41 -7.19 -15.47
CA SER A 71 -3.12 -6.68 -15.98
C SER A 71 -3.01 -5.17 -15.82
N GLU A 72 -4.09 -4.43 -16.10
CA GLU A 72 -4.18 -2.98 -15.91
C GLU A 72 -3.95 -2.59 -14.44
N ARG A 73 -4.57 -3.32 -13.50
CA ARG A 73 -4.40 -3.03 -12.07
C ARG A 73 -2.97 -3.32 -11.62
N LYS A 74 -2.33 -4.37 -12.15
CA LYS A 74 -0.91 -4.65 -11.86
C LYS A 74 -0.01 -3.53 -12.36
N GLU A 75 -0.28 -3.02 -13.57
CA GLU A 75 0.49 -1.92 -14.13
C GLU A 75 0.33 -0.65 -13.29
N LEU A 76 -0.89 -0.33 -12.88
CA LEU A 76 -1.16 0.80 -11.98
C LEU A 76 -0.39 0.66 -10.66
N LEU A 77 -0.42 -0.52 -10.02
CA LEU A 77 0.31 -0.75 -8.77
C LEU A 77 1.83 -0.73 -8.96
N ASN A 78 2.35 -1.07 -10.16
CA ASN A 78 3.75 -0.87 -10.48
C ASN A 78 4.10 0.62 -10.63
N GLN A 79 3.21 1.45 -11.18
CA GLN A 79 3.39 2.90 -11.18
C GLN A 79 3.40 3.47 -9.76
N VAL A 80 2.57 2.94 -8.85
CA VAL A 80 2.62 3.31 -7.42
C VAL A 80 4.01 3.07 -6.83
N LYS A 81 4.68 1.94 -7.16
CA LYS A 81 6.05 1.68 -6.70
C LYS A 81 7.02 2.78 -7.14
N GLN A 82 6.93 3.21 -8.40
CA GLN A 82 7.78 4.29 -8.92
C GLN A 82 7.49 5.60 -8.19
N LYS A 83 6.21 5.94 -7.98
CA LYS A 83 5.80 7.13 -7.24
C LYS A 83 6.30 7.12 -5.80
N LEU A 84 6.27 5.98 -5.11
CA LEU A 84 6.85 5.85 -3.76
C LEU A 84 8.34 6.19 -3.73
N ILE A 85 9.11 5.78 -4.75
CA ILE A 85 10.55 6.09 -4.83
C ILE A 85 10.78 7.58 -5.05
N THR A 86 10.04 8.20 -5.97
CA THR A 86 10.18 9.64 -6.26
C THR A 86 9.79 10.47 -5.05
N LEU A 87 8.61 10.24 -4.49
CA LEU A 87 8.09 11.03 -3.37
C LEU A 87 8.92 10.89 -2.10
N ALA A 88 9.49 9.70 -1.84
CA ALA A 88 10.34 9.50 -0.67
C ALA A 88 11.73 10.17 -0.80
N LYS A 89 12.18 10.49 -2.02
CA LYS A 89 13.43 11.24 -2.25
C LYS A 89 13.23 12.73 -2.07
N ASP A 90 12.04 13.24 -2.41
CA ASP A 90 11.72 14.66 -2.31
C ASP A 90 11.52 15.13 -0.85
N ASP A 91 11.34 14.19 0.09
CA ASP A 91 11.23 14.41 1.55
C ASP A 91 12.59 14.36 2.29
N THR A 92 13.72 14.26 1.58
CA THR A 92 15.10 14.23 2.16
C THR A 92 15.89 15.47 1.83
#